data_AF-A0A934K9T6-F1
#
_entry.id   AF-A0A934K9T6-F1
#
_cell.length_a   1.000
_cell.length_b   1.000
_cell.length_c   1.000
_cell.angle_alpha   90.00
_cell.angle_beta   90.00
_cell.angle_gamma   90.00
#
_symmetry.space_group_name_H-M   'P 1'
#
loop_
_entity.id
_entity.type
_entity.pdbx_description
1 polymer ?
#
loop_
_entity_poly.entity_id
_entity_poly.type
_entity_poly.pdbx_seq_one_letter_code
_entity_poly.pdbx_strand_id
1 'polypeptide(L)'
;MSSLLQDLSSAIAGPLSQLRSALAEVERLGGAACLAGDPVALRRAASAWREQGAALRQLENELDMQVRQTLSGSWQGQASQAFAGNWRSLSGKLLELAAGYERMAAGLDQSAGRAGALNSLASELVREIEGVAGALHSVQD
;
A
#
# COMPACT_ATOMS: atom_id res chain seq x y z
N MET A 1 8.58 -4.76 55.95
CA MET A 1 7.88 -5.25 54.74
C MET A 1 7.00 -4.18 54.09
N SER A 2 6.19 -3.38 54.82
CA SER A 2 5.37 -2.32 54.21
C SER A 2 6.14 -1.25 53.42
N SER A 3 7.31 -0.80 53.89
CA SER A 3 8.08 0.26 53.20
C SER A 3 8.52 -0.15 51.78
N LEU A 4 9.00 -1.40 51.62
CA LEU A 4 9.48 -1.89 50.33
C LEU A 4 8.36 -2.04 49.29
N LEU A 5 7.15 -2.43 49.72
CA LEU A 5 5.99 -2.51 48.84
C LEU A 5 5.51 -1.13 48.40
N GLN A 6 5.59 -0.13 49.28
CA GLN A 6 5.20 1.23 49.00
C GLN A 6 6.19 1.94 48.06
N ASP A 7 7.49 1.69 48.24
CA ASP A 7 8.54 2.16 47.33
C ASP A 7 8.38 1.54 45.93
N LEU A 8 8.12 0.23 45.85
CA LEU A 8 7.89 -0.47 44.58
C LEU A 8 6.66 0.07 43.85
N SER A 9 5.55 0.29 44.58
CA SER A 9 4.31 0.86 44.02
C SER A 9 4.51 2.27 43.48
N SER A 10 5.30 3.10 44.17
CA SER A 10 5.61 4.46 43.70
C SER A 10 6.48 4.44 42.44
N ALA A 11 7.42 3.49 42.35
CA ALA A 11 8.34 3.36 41.22
C ALA A 11 7.64 2.93 39.93
N ILE A 12 6.59 2.10 40.01
CA ILE A 12 5.86 1.60 38.84
C ILE A 12 4.70 2.51 38.38
N ALA A 13 4.21 3.41 39.24
CA ALA A 13 3.08 4.29 38.93
C ALA A 13 3.35 5.24 37.74
N GLY A 14 4.55 5.83 37.69
CA GLY A 14 4.99 6.70 36.58
C GLY A 14 4.99 5.97 35.23
N PRO A 15 5.75 4.86 35.09
CA PRO A 15 5.76 4.05 33.87
C PRO A 15 4.36 3.56 33.44
N LEU A 16 3.52 3.12 34.38
CA LEU A 16 2.14 2.70 34.07
C LEU A 16 1.29 3.83 33.48
N SER A 17 1.41 5.04 34.01
CA SER A 17 0.71 6.21 33.46
C SER A 17 1.16 6.55 32.03
N GLN A 18 2.46 6.42 31.75
CA GLN A 18 3.02 6.63 30.41
C GLN A 18 2.52 5.58 29.41
N LEU A 19 2.49 4.30 29.80
CA LEU A 19 1.95 3.23 28.95
C LEU A 19 0.48 3.46 28.63
N ARG A 20 -0.34 3.82 29.62
CA ARG A 20 -1.76 4.12 29.41
C ARG A 20 -1.96 5.33 28.49
N SER A 21 -1.14 6.36 28.64
CA SER A 21 -1.18 7.52 27.74
C SER A 21 -0.79 7.15 26.31
N ALA A 22 0.22 6.31 26.13
CA ALA A 22 0.65 5.85 24.81
C ALA A 22 -0.43 4.99 24.13
N LEU A 23 -1.08 4.08 24.87
CA LEU A 23 -2.21 3.29 24.37
C LEU A 23 -3.41 4.18 23.97
N ALA A 24 -3.75 5.17 24.80
CA ALA A 24 -4.81 6.12 24.49
C ALA A 24 -4.51 6.92 23.21
N GLU A 25 -3.23 7.26 22.98
CA GLU A 25 -2.81 7.95 21.77
C GLU A 25 -2.92 7.05 20.53
N VAL A 26 -2.58 5.76 20.64
CA VAL A 26 -2.78 4.79 19.55
C VAL A 26 -4.26 4.67 19.18
N GLU A 27 -5.15 4.58 20.17
CA GLU A 27 -6.59 4.57 19.93
C GLU A 27 -7.09 5.88 19.31
N ARG A 28 -6.57 7.03 19.75
CA ARG A 28 -6.88 8.34 19.16
C ARG A 28 -6.49 8.42 17.68
N LEU A 29 -5.42 7.72 17.29
CA LEU A 29 -4.94 7.62 15.90
C LEU A 29 -5.71 6.58 15.06
N GLY A 30 -6.74 5.93 15.62
CA GLY A 30 -7.58 4.95 14.93
C GLY A 30 -7.29 3.50 15.29
N GLY A 31 -6.36 3.27 16.23
CA GLY A 31 -5.98 1.94 16.70
C GLY A 31 -4.76 1.37 15.97
N ALA A 32 -4.12 0.40 16.61
CA ALA A 32 -2.86 -0.20 16.13
C ALA A 32 -2.98 -0.84 14.74
N ALA A 33 -4.18 -1.31 14.38
CA ALA A 33 -4.48 -1.95 13.12
C ALA A 33 -4.42 -1.02 11.89
N CYS A 34 -4.35 0.31 12.07
CA CYS A 34 -4.31 1.28 10.98
C CYS A 34 -3.23 2.37 11.10
N LEU A 35 -2.29 2.27 12.04
CA LEU A 35 -1.25 3.29 12.26
C LEU A 35 -0.38 3.55 11.02
N ALA A 36 -0.15 2.54 10.19
CA ALA A 36 0.61 2.62 8.95
C ALA A 36 -0.28 2.91 7.71
N GLY A 37 -1.53 3.33 7.92
CA GLY A 37 -2.54 3.54 6.88
C GLY A 37 -3.39 2.28 6.62
N ASP A 38 -4.14 2.32 5.52
CA ASP A 38 -5.06 1.26 5.10
C ASP A 38 -4.48 0.42 3.92
N PRO A 39 -4.00 -0.81 4.19
CA PRO A 39 -3.52 -1.72 3.15
C PRO A 39 -4.59 -2.07 2.11
N VAL A 40 -5.87 -2.13 2.49
CA VAL A 40 -6.97 -2.48 1.58
C VAL A 40 -7.20 -1.35 0.59
N ALA A 41 -7.20 -0.10 1.04
CA ALA A 41 -7.26 1.06 0.14
C ALA A 41 -6.10 1.09 -0.85
N LEU A 42 -4.87 0.80 -0.39
CA LEU A 42 -3.69 0.74 -1.26
C LEU A 42 -3.81 -0.36 -2.33
N ARG A 43 -4.30 -1.54 -1.96
CA ARG A 43 -4.55 -2.64 -2.91
C ARG A 43 -5.65 -2.30 -3.91
N ARG A 44 -6.71 -1.62 -3.46
CA ARG A 44 -7.78 -1.14 -4.35
C ARG A 44 -7.23 -0.15 -5.37
N ALA A 45 -6.41 0.80 -4.93
CA ALA A 45 -5.74 1.73 -5.83
C ALA A 45 -4.82 1.00 -6.82
N ALA A 46 -4.07 -0.02 -6.36
CA ALA A 46 -3.24 -0.85 -7.24
C ALA A 46 -4.07 -1.55 -8.32
N SER A 47 -5.23 -2.12 -7.98
CA SER A 47 -6.15 -2.71 -8.96
C SER A 47 -6.64 -1.69 -9.98
N ALA A 48 -7.02 -0.49 -9.57
CA ALA A 48 -7.46 0.56 -10.49
C ALA A 48 -6.35 0.95 -11.50
N TRP A 49 -5.09 1.01 -11.08
CA TRP A 49 -3.97 1.25 -12.00
C TRP A 49 -3.79 0.09 -13.00
N ARG A 50 -3.93 -1.17 -12.56
CA ARG A 50 -3.87 -2.33 -13.46
C ARG A 50 -4.97 -2.31 -14.50
N GLU A 51 -6.19 -1.93 -14.10
CA GLU A 51 -7.31 -1.77 -15.03
C GLU A 51 -7.01 -0.73 -16.11
N GLN A 52 -6.39 0.40 -15.74
CA GLN A 52 -5.94 1.42 -16.71
C GLN A 52 -4.85 0.90 -17.64
N GLY A 53 -3.86 0.18 -17.11
CA GLY A 53 -2.81 -0.47 -17.90
C GLY A 53 -3.35 -1.50 -18.89
N ALA A 54 -4.31 -2.32 -18.46
CA ALA A 54 -4.97 -3.31 -19.29
C ALA A 54 -5.79 -2.65 -20.41
N ALA A 55 -6.57 -1.62 -20.08
CA ALA A 55 -7.34 -0.86 -21.07
C ALA A 55 -6.44 -0.25 -22.14
N LEU A 56 -5.28 0.30 -21.75
CA LEU A 56 -4.34 0.89 -22.70
C LEU A 56 -3.69 -0.15 -23.63
N ARG A 57 -3.35 -1.34 -23.10
CA ARG A 57 -2.86 -2.46 -23.93
C ARG A 57 -3.92 -2.95 -24.90
N GLN A 58 -5.16 -3.05 -24.46
CA GLN A 58 -6.26 -3.45 -25.33
C GLN A 58 -6.44 -2.44 -26.47
N LEU A 59 -6.47 -1.14 -26.16
CA LEU A 59 -6.55 -0.08 -27.17
C LEU A 59 -5.40 -0.15 -28.17
N GLU A 60 -4.16 -0.33 -27.70
CA GLU A 60 -3.00 -0.46 -28.56
C GLU A 60 -3.12 -1.66 -29.50
N ASN A 61 -3.54 -2.83 -28.99
CA ASN A 61 -3.75 -4.04 -29.81
C ASN A 61 -4.85 -3.83 -30.87
N GLU A 62 -5.96 -3.20 -30.50
CA GLU A 62 -7.07 -2.91 -31.42
C GLU A 62 -6.61 -1.98 -32.55
N LEU A 63 -5.87 -0.92 -32.20
CA LEU A 63 -5.32 0.01 -33.18
C LEU A 63 -4.23 -0.64 -34.04
N ASP A 64 -3.37 -1.49 -33.48
CA ASP A 64 -2.32 -2.21 -34.23
C ASP A 64 -2.95 -3.11 -35.31
N MET A 65 -4.03 -3.82 -34.97
CA MET A 65 -4.77 -4.62 -35.94
C MET A 65 -5.33 -3.76 -37.08
N GLN A 66 -5.96 -2.62 -36.77
CA GLN A 66 -6.50 -1.71 -37.79
C GLN A 66 -5.40 -1.12 -38.68
N VAL A 67 -4.25 -0.76 -38.09
CA VAL A 67 -3.11 -0.25 -38.84
C VAL A 67 -2.55 -1.33 -39.76
N ARG A 68 -2.38 -2.56 -39.29
CA ARG A 68 -1.92 -3.68 -40.13
C ARG A 68 -2.87 -3.94 -41.29
N GLN A 69 -4.18 -3.96 -41.03
CA GLN A 69 -5.18 -4.15 -42.08
C GLN A 69 -5.09 -3.05 -43.14
N THR A 70 -5.00 -1.79 -42.72
CA THR A 70 -4.88 -0.63 -43.61
C THR A 70 -3.61 -0.69 -44.47
N LEU A 71 -2.47 -1.05 -43.86
CA LEU A 71 -1.17 -1.14 -44.54
C LEU A 71 -1.05 -2.37 -45.45
N SER A 72 -1.72 -3.47 -45.13
CA SER A 72 -1.73 -4.69 -45.94
C SER A 72 -2.62 -4.62 -47.19
N GLY A 73 -3.46 -3.58 -47.28
CA GLY A 73 -4.36 -3.34 -48.41
C GLY A 73 -3.68 -2.65 -49.60
N SER A 74 -4.41 -1.75 -50.25
CA SER A 74 -3.94 -1.04 -51.45
C SER A 74 -3.05 0.18 -51.17
N TRP A 75 -2.85 0.55 -49.90
CA TRP A 75 -2.12 1.77 -49.56
C TRP A 75 -0.59 1.57 -49.57
N GLN A 76 0.04 1.95 -50.68
CA GLN A 76 1.47 1.79 -50.91
C GLN A 76 2.18 3.13 -51.12
N GLY A 77 3.51 3.13 -50.97
CA GLY A 77 4.38 4.29 -51.23
C GLY A 77 4.95 4.94 -49.97
N GLN A 78 5.64 6.06 -50.14
CA GLN A 78 6.36 6.75 -49.05
C GLN A 78 5.44 7.17 -47.89
N ALA A 79 4.20 7.57 -48.19
CA ALA A 79 3.23 7.96 -47.18
C ALA A 79 2.84 6.80 -46.25
N SER A 80 2.63 5.59 -46.79
CA SER A 80 2.29 4.43 -45.97
C SER A 80 3.49 3.96 -45.12
N GLN A 81 4.70 4.06 -45.65
CA GLN A 81 5.93 3.79 -44.89
C GLN A 81 6.12 4.77 -43.73
N ALA A 82 5.93 6.07 -43.97
CA ALA A 82 6.01 7.11 -42.94
C ALA A 82 4.95 6.90 -41.85
N PHE A 83 3.71 6.57 -42.24
CA PHE A 83 2.64 6.23 -41.31
C PHE A 83 2.99 5.00 -40.46
N ALA A 84 3.50 3.93 -41.07
CA ALA A 84 3.92 2.72 -40.35
C ALA A 84 5.03 3.03 -39.33
N GLY A 85 5.97 3.91 -39.68
CA GLY A 85 7.01 4.40 -38.77
C GLY A 85 6.42 5.16 -37.58
N ASN A 86 5.50 6.10 -37.84
CA ASN A 86 4.82 6.88 -36.80
C ASN A 86 3.98 5.99 -35.89
N TRP A 87 3.26 5.03 -36.45
CA TRP A 87 2.48 4.05 -35.69
C TRP A 87 3.39 3.26 -34.73
N ARG A 88 4.51 2.74 -35.22
CA ARG A 88 5.47 1.99 -34.37
C ARG A 88 5.98 2.83 -33.19
N SER A 89 6.23 4.12 -33.41
CA SER A 89 6.63 5.05 -32.35
C SER A 89 5.52 5.26 -31.33
N LEU A 90 4.27 5.45 -31.78
CA LEU A 90 3.12 5.64 -30.92
C LEU A 90 2.77 4.39 -30.11
N SER A 91 2.70 3.22 -30.77
CA SER A 91 2.51 1.91 -30.14
C SER A 91 3.53 1.69 -29.01
N GLY A 92 4.81 1.96 -29.27
CA GLY A 92 5.85 1.87 -28.23
C GLY A 92 5.57 2.75 -27.01
N LYS A 93 5.11 3.99 -27.21
CA LYS A 93 4.76 4.91 -26.11
C LYS A 93 3.52 4.45 -25.33
N LEU A 94 2.52 3.89 -26.01
CA LEU A 94 1.33 3.34 -25.36
C LEU A 94 1.70 2.14 -24.48
N LEU A 95 2.55 1.24 -24.99
CA LEU A 95 3.05 0.10 -24.22
C LEU A 95 3.93 0.52 -23.04
N GLU A 96 4.76 1.55 -23.21
CA GLU A 96 5.57 2.11 -22.12
C GLU A 96 4.70 2.73 -21.02
N LEU A 97 3.66 3.49 -21.40
CA LEU A 97 2.70 4.05 -20.46
C LEU A 97 1.93 2.94 -19.71
N ALA A 98 1.52 1.89 -20.41
CA ALA A 98 0.88 0.73 -19.80
C ALA A 98 1.81 0.03 -18.80
N ALA A 99 3.10 -0.11 -19.12
CA ALA A 99 4.10 -0.62 -18.18
C ALA A 99 4.30 0.33 -16.98
N GLY A 100 4.15 1.64 -17.18
CA GLY A 100 4.14 2.64 -16.11
C GLY A 100 3.04 2.39 -15.08
N TYR A 101 1.82 2.10 -15.54
CA TYR A 101 0.69 1.77 -14.66
C TYR A 101 0.95 0.49 -13.85
N GLU A 102 1.52 -0.55 -14.46
CA GLU A 102 1.89 -1.78 -13.73
C GLU A 102 2.95 -1.51 -12.65
N ARG A 103 3.94 -0.65 -12.92
CA ARG A 103 4.95 -0.26 -11.92
C ARG A 103 4.31 0.48 -10.75
N MET A 104 3.36 1.38 -11.02
CA MET A 104 2.62 2.08 -9.97
C MET A 104 1.80 1.11 -9.11
N ALA A 105 1.08 0.18 -9.74
CA ALA A 105 0.33 -0.86 -9.04
C ALA A 105 1.24 -1.72 -8.14
N ALA A 106 2.40 -2.15 -8.65
CA ALA A 106 3.37 -2.92 -7.88
C ALA A 106 3.92 -2.14 -6.66
N GLY A 107 4.20 -0.85 -6.83
CA GLY A 107 4.63 0.02 -5.73
C GLY A 107 3.58 0.17 -4.63
N LEU A 108 2.30 0.27 -5.01
CA LEU A 108 1.18 0.30 -4.07
C LEU A 108 0.99 -1.03 -3.33
N ASP A 109 1.12 -2.16 -4.01
CA ASP A 109 1.06 -3.48 -3.36
C ASP A 109 2.20 -3.70 -2.38
N GLN A 110 3.41 -3.25 -2.72
CA GLN A 110 4.54 -3.30 -1.79
C GLN A 110 4.27 -2.43 -0.57
N SER A 111 3.73 -1.22 -0.77
CA SER A 111 3.36 -0.30 0.31
C SER A 111 2.26 -0.90 1.19
N ALA A 112 1.26 -1.54 0.59
CA ALA A 112 0.21 -2.25 1.32
C ALA A 112 0.77 -3.40 2.17
N GLY A 113 1.72 -4.17 1.63
CA GLY A 113 2.41 -5.22 2.38
C GLY A 113 3.16 -4.68 3.59
N ARG A 114 3.91 -3.58 3.42
CA ARG A 114 4.64 -2.91 4.51
C ARG A 114 3.69 -2.34 5.57
N ALA A 115 2.62 -1.66 5.14
CA ALA A 115 1.61 -1.11 6.05
C ALA A 115 0.93 -2.23 6.85
N GLY A 116 0.54 -3.32 6.20
CA GLY A 116 -0.08 -4.48 6.87
C GLY A 116 0.85 -5.14 7.89
N ALA A 117 2.13 -5.30 7.56
CA ALA A 117 3.12 -5.84 8.49
C ALA A 117 3.32 -4.91 9.71
N LEU A 118 3.45 -3.61 9.48
CA LEU A 118 3.62 -2.63 10.57
C LEU A 118 2.38 -2.55 11.47
N ASN A 119 1.18 -2.57 10.89
CA ASN A 119 -0.08 -2.62 11.65
C ASN A 119 -0.20 -3.89 12.49
N SER A 120 0.24 -5.03 11.95
CA SER A 120 0.24 -6.31 12.69
C SER A 120 1.20 -6.27 13.87
N LEU A 121 2.43 -5.80 13.65
CA LEU A 121 3.43 -5.62 14.71
C LEU A 121 2.96 -4.64 15.79
N ALA A 122 2.36 -3.53 15.39
CA ALA A 122 1.80 -2.56 16.32
C ALA A 122 0.67 -3.17 17.17
N SER A 123 -0.21 -3.95 16.55
CA SER A 123 -1.32 -4.61 17.25
C SER A 123 -0.83 -5.65 18.24
N GLU A 124 0.22 -6.38 17.90
CA GLU A 124 0.86 -7.34 18.80
C GLU A 124 1.52 -6.63 19.99
N LEU A 125 2.28 -5.56 19.73
CA LEU A 125 2.90 -4.76 20.79
C LEU A 125 1.87 -4.15 21.74
N VAL A 126 0.78 -3.59 21.20
CA VAL A 126 -0.32 -3.05 22.03
C VAL A 126 -0.91 -4.13 22.93
N ARG A 127 -1.18 -5.32 22.39
CA ARG A 127 -1.70 -6.45 23.17
C ARG A 127 -0.74 -6.88 24.27
N GLU A 128 0.57 -6.93 23.98
CA GLU A 128 1.59 -7.25 24.99
C GLU A 128 1.61 -6.20 26.11
N ILE A 129 1.58 -4.91 25.76
CA ILE A 129 1.55 -3.82 26.74
C ILE A 129 0.29 -3.89 27.61
N GLU A 130 -0.88 -4.12 27.01
CA GLU A 130 -2.13 -4.30 27.75
C GLU A 130 -2.06 -5.49 28.71
N GLY A 131 -1.46 -6.60 28.29
CA GLY A 131 -1.22 -7.76 29.15
C GLY A 131 -0.31 -7.45 30.34
N VAL A 132 0.80 -6.75 30.11
CA VAL A 132 1.72 -6.32 31.18
C VAL A 132 1.05 -5.32 32.12
N ALA A 133 0.34 -4.34 31.59
CA ALA A 133 -0.37 -3.35 32.40
C ALA A 133 -1.46 -4.01 33.26
N GLY A 134 -2.20 -4.97 32.72
CA GLY A 134 -3.18 -5.76 33.46
C GLY A 134 -2.56 -6.60 34.58
N ALA A 135 -1.44 -7.28 34.29
CA ALA A 135 -0.72 -8.07 35.30
C ALA A 135 -0.17 -7.19 36.44
N LEU A 136 0.39 -6.01 36.12
CA LEU A 136 0.88 -5.06 37.12
C LEU A 136 -0.25 -4.50 37.98
N HIS A 137 -1.42 -4.21 37.39
CA HIS A 137 -2.58 -3.75 38.16
C HIS A 137 -3.04 -4.82 39.17
N SER A 138 -3.10 -6.09 38.77
CA SER A 138 -3.47 -7.19 39.67
C SER A 138 -2.48 -7.46 40.82
N VAL A 139 -1.26 -6.91 40.76
CA VAL A 139 -0.26 -7.00 41.84
C VAL A 139 -0.40 -5.84 42.83
N GLN A 140 -1.07 -4.75 42.42
CA GLN A 140 -1.33 -3.58 43.28
C GLN A 140 -2.61 -3.69 44.10
N ASP A 141 -3.57 -4.52 43.66
CA ASP A 141 -4.79 -4.88 44.39
C ASP A 141 -4.51 -5.97 45.44
#